data_AF-A0A1A9RLM0-F1
#
_entry.id   AF-A0A1A9RLM0-F1
#
_cell.length_a   1.000
_cell.length_b   1.000
_cell.length_c   1.000
_cell.angle_alpha   90.00
_cell.angle_beta   90.00
_cell.angle_gamma   90.00
#
_symmetry.space_group_name_H-M   'P 1'
#
loop_
_entity.id
_entity.type
_entity.pdbx_description
1 polymer ?
#
loop_
_entity_poly.entity_id
_entity_poly.type
_entity_poly.pdbx_seq_one_letter_code
_entity_poly.pdbx_strand_id
1 'polypeptide(L)'
;MTNGRCRMHGGTNKGAPKGNKNKVSCGALYSSYYTDEEKALADGLKLESIDAELRLCKIRLNRALKLEAEQTDETLELKQVVETPAVIGGVPVEDDEVSPVRQKTYVKRDYETIIQRLLGRIESLTATRQRLLSAQLDYELKLAAKESGAVFMPHVIELVAPVVKQDDKSAD
;
A
#
# COMPACT_ATOMS: atom_id res chain seq x y z
N MET A 1 -15.28 -16.34 58.65
CA MET A 1 -14.51 -17.40 57.95
C MET A 1 -14.93 -17.38 56.49
N THR A 2 -13.97 -17.23 55.58
CA THR A 2 -14.20 -16.97 54.15
C THR A 2 -14.65 -18.26 53.44
N ASN A 3 -15.85 -18.27 52.86
CA ASN A 3 -16.39 -19.41 52.12
C ASN A 3 -15.63 -19.61 50.80
N GLY A 4 -14.56 -20.41 50.83
CA GLY A 4 -13.79 -20.79 49.65
C GLY A 4 -14.50 -21.86 48.82
N ARG A 5 -14.83 -21.54 47.56
CA ARG A 5 -15.33 -22.50 46.57
C ARG A 5 -14.32 -23.63 46.35
N CYS A 6 -14.82 -24.86 46.22
CA CYS A 6 -14.03 -26.08 46.11
C CYS A 6 -12.94 -26.01 45.03
N ARG A 7 -11.71 -26.36 45.41
CA ARG A 7 -10.54 -26.48 44.52
C ARG A 7 -10.78 -27.44 43.34
N MET A 8 -11.64 -28.45 43.54
CA MET A 8 -12.02 -29.45 42.53
C MET A 8 -13.19 -29.02 41.63
N HIS A 9 -13.85 -27.89 41.92
CA HIS A 9 -15.03 -27.41 41.18
C HIS A 9 -14.87 -25.98 40.66
N GLY A 10 -13.69 -25.65 40.11
CA GLY A 10 -13.48 -24.43 39.33
C GLY A 10 -12.92 -23.23 40.10
N GLY A 11 -12.20 -23.46 41.20
CA GLY A 11 -11.65 -22.38 42.03
C GLY A 11 -10.52 -21.54 41.41
N THR A 12 -9.83 -22.01 40.37
CA THR A 12 -8.76 -21.23 39.71
C THR A 12 -8.48 -21.74 38.29
N ASN A 13 -9.43 -21.59 37.37
CA ASN A 13 -9.05 -21.46 35.96
C ASN A 13 -8.63 -20.01 35.76
N LYS A 14 -7.33 -19.70 35.86
CA LYS A 14 -6.76 -18.35 35.65
C LYS A 14 -6.89 -17.84 34.20
N GLY A 15 -7.83 -18.38 33.42
CA GLY A 15 -7.95 -18.18 31.99
C GLY A 15 -6.70 -18.64 31.24
N ALA A 16 -6.75 -18.61 29.90
CA ALA A 16 -5.53 -18.63 29.12
C ALA A 16 -4.67 -17.40 29.50
N PRO A 17 -3.33 -17.53 29.61
CA PRO A 17 -2.47 -16.39 29.91
C PRO A 17 -2.74 -15.26 28.90
N LYS A 18 -2.90 -14.04 29.44
CA LYS A 18 -3.20 -12.83 28.65
C LYS A 18 -2.09 -12.65 27.60
N GLY A 19 -2.44 -12.79 26.33
CA GLY A 19 -1.49 -12.71 25.21
C GLY A 19 -1.03 -14.05 24.61
N ASN A 20 -1.69 -15.17 24.92
CA ASN A 20 -1.38 -16.47 24.29
C ASN A 20 -1.62 -16.43 22.76
N LYS A 21 -0.53 -16.33 21.98
CA LYS A 21 -0.54 -16.34 20.51
C LYS A 21 -0.68 -17.75 19.90
N ASN A 22 -0.70 -18.81 20.71
CA ASN A 22 -0.82 -20.19 20.22
C ASN A 22 -2.26 -20.60 19.86
N LYS A 23 -3.25 -19.76 20.17
CA LYS A 23 -4.66 -19.96 19.75
C LYS A 23 -5.03 -18.97 18.64
N VAL A 24 -4.17 -18.81 17.64
CA VAL A 24 -4.55 -18.16 16.39
C VAL A 24 -5.29 -19.22 15.59
N SER A 25 -6.63 -19.17 15.62
CA SER A 25 -7.46 -20.05 14.80
C SER A 25 -7.28 -19.72 13.32
N CYS A 26 -7.51 -20.71 12.47
CA CYS A 26 -7.58 -20.52 11.03
C CYS A 26 -8.55 -19.38 10.69
N GLY A 27 -8.15 -18.47 9.79
CA GLY A 27 -8.93 -17.27 9.41
C GLY A 27 -8.65 -16.01 10.25
N ALA A 28 -7.75 -16.08 11.23
CA ALA A 28 -7.24 -14.88 11.89
C ALA A 28 -6.18 -14.18 11.03
N LEU A 29 -6.07 -12.85 11.15
CA LEU A 29 -5.23 -11.97 10.31
C LEU A 29 -3.76 -12.41 10.16
N TYR A 30 -3.21 -13.06 11.18
CA TYR A 30 -1.83 -13.55 11.18
C TYR A 30 -1.74 -15.08 11.28
N SER A 31 -2.80 -15.80 10.91
CA SER A 31 -2.78 -17.26 10.87
C SER A 31 -1.94 -17.74 9.70
N SER A 32 -1.18 -18.82 9.91
CA SER A 32 -0.30 -19.40 8.88
C SER A 32 -1.05 -20.28 7.87
N TYR A 33 -2.36 -20.50 8.05
CA TYR A 33 -3.15 -21.47 7.30
C TYR A 33 -4.47 -20.86 6.84
N TYR A 34 -4.87 -21.15 5.60
CA TYR A 34 -6.16 -20.74 5.04
C TYR A 34 -7.33 -21.56 5.59
N THR A 35 -8.44 -20.88 5.86
CA THR A 35 -9.76 -21.51 5.98
C THR A 35 -10.21 -22.07 4.63
N ASP A 36 -11.20 -22.95 4.64
CA ASP A 36 -11.67 -23.55 3.39
C ASP A 36 -12.34 -22.53 2.45
N GLU A 37 -12.94 -21.47 3.01
CA GLU A 37 -13.45 -20.32 2.22
C GLU A 37 -12.31 -19.52 1.59
N GLU A 38 -11.23 -19.25 2.33
CA GLU A 38 -10.04 -18.55 1.83
C GLU A 38 -9.30 -19.36 0.77
N LYS A 39 -9.28 -20.70 0.86
CA LYS A 39 -8.73 -21.57 -0.19
C LYS A 39 -9.53 -21.45 -1.48
N ALA A 40 -10.86 -21.54 -1.40
CA ALA A 40 -11.72 -21.40 -2.58
C ALA A 40 -11.58 -20.01 -3.22
N LEU A 41 -11.42 -18.96 -2.41
CA LEU A 41 -11.08 -17.62 -2.90
C LEU A 41 -9.71 -17.60 -3.56
N ALA A 42 -8.69 -18.16 -2.94
CA ALA A 42 -7.33 -18.22 -3.48
C ALA A 42 -7.26 -18.96 -4.83
N ASP A 43 -8.01 -20.05 -4.99
CA ASP A 43 -8.09 -20.81 -6.25
C ASP A 43 -8.78 -20.01 -7.37
N GLY A 44 -9.73 -19.13 -7.01
CA GLY A 44 -10.40 -18.22 -7.93
C GLY A 44 -9.58 -16.97 -8.28
N LEU A 45 -8.62 -16.59 -7.42
CA LEU A 45 -7.71 -15.48 -7.65
C LEU A 45 -6.67 -15.90 -8.70
N LYS A 46 -6.87 -15.45 -9.94
CA LYS A 46 -5.83 -15.56 -10.97
C LYS A 46 -4.61 -14.77 -10.52
N LEU A 47 -3.45 -15.43 -10.49
CA LEU A 47 -2.16 -14.75 -10.36
C LEU A 47 -2.06 -13.71 -11.48
N GLU A 48 -2.13 -12.43 -11.12
CA GLU A 48 -2.00 -11.36 -12.09
C GLU A 48 -0.59 -11.34 -12.65
N SER A 49 -0.49 -11.15 -13.97
CA SER A 49 0.78 -10.86 -14.61
C SER A 49 1.28 -9.49 -14.17
N ILE A 50 2.57 -9.38 -13.82
CA ILE A 50 3.22 -8.09 -13.54
C ILE A 50 3.02 -7.10 -14.70
N ASP A 51 2.96 -7.58 -15.94
CA ASP A 51 2.67 -6.74 -17.10
C ASP A 51 1.24 -6.20 -17.11
N ALA A 52 0.27 -6.98 -16.63
CA ALA A 52 -1.11 -6.53 -16.49
C ALA A 52 -1.20 -5.42 -15.43
N GLU A 53 -0.54 -5.60 -14.29
CA GLU A 53 -0.53 -4.59 -13.22
C GLU A 53 0.21 -3.31 -13.67
N LEU A 54 1.34 -3.44 -14.37
CA LEU A 54 2.06 -2.31 -14.96
C LEU A 54 1.21 -1.53 -15.96
N ARG A 55 0.47 -2.21 -16.85
CA ARG A 55 -0.45 -1.55 -17.78
C ARG A 55 -1.53 -0.78 -17.03
N LEU A 56 -2.12 -1.40 -16.00
CA LEU A 56 -3.15 -0.76 -15.18
C LEU A 56 -2.61 0.48 -14.44
N CYS A 57 -1.44 0.39 -13.82
CA CYS A 57 -0.82 1.53 -13.15
C CYS A 57 -0.51 2.67 -14.12
N LYS A 58 0.00 2.39 -15.32
CA LYS A 58 0.24 3.40 -16.36
C LYS A 58 -1.05 4.07 -16.83
N ILE A 59 -2.12 3.30 -17.04
CA ILE A 59 -3.45 3.85 -17.39
C ILE A 59 -3.95 4.77 -16.27
N ARG A 60 -3.83 4.34 -15.01
CA ARG A 60 -4.26 5.14 -13.85
C ARG A 60 -3.43 6.42 -13.69
N LEU A 61 -2.12 6.36 -13.96
CA LEU A 61 -1.24 7.52 -13.93
C LEU A 61 -1.67 8.56 -14.98
N ASN A 62 -1.88 8.13 -16.22
CA ASN A 62 -2.36 9.03 -17.28
C ASN A 62 -3.71 9.66 -16.94
N ARG A 63 -4.62 8.91 -16.30
CA ARG A 63 -5.89 9.46 -15.83
C ARG A 63 -5.70 10.47 -14.71
N ALA A 64 -4.82 10.20 -13.75
CA ALA A 64 -4.53 11.14 -12.66
C ALA A 64 -3.93 12.44 -13.19
N LEU A 65 -2.95 12.37 -14.10
CA LEU A 65 -2.35 13.54 -14.76
C LEU A 65 -3.38 14.34 -15.57
N LYS A 66 -4.27 13.66 -16.29
CA LYS A 66 -5.34 14.31 -17.03
C LYS A 66 -6.30 15.06 -16.11
N LEU A 67 -6.76 14.40 -15.04
CA LEU A 67 -7.69 14.99 -14.08
C LEU A 67 -7.08 16.13 -13.27
N GLU A 68 -5.78 16.06 -12.98
CA GLU A 68 -5.01 17.15 -12.38
C GLU A 68 -4.98 18.38 -13.31
N ALA A 69 -4.69 18.18 -14.60
CA ALA A 69 -4.69 19.26 -15.58
C ALA A 69 -6.08 19.87 -15.83
N GLU A 70 -7.14 19.05 -15.73
CA GLU A 70 -8.54 19.47 -15.85
C GLU A 70 -9.09 20.07 -14.55
N GLN A 71 -8.34 20.07 -13.45
CA GLN A 71 -8.82 20.55 -12.17
C GLN A 71 -8.92 22.08 -12.14
N THR A 72 -10.14 22.57 -12.03
CA THR A 72 -10.48 23.99 -11.92
C THR A 72 -11.12 24.28 -10.57
N ASP A 73 -11.37 25.56 -10.27
CA ASP A 73 -12.06 25.96 -9.04
C ASP A 73 -13.53 25.51 -8.99
N GLU A 74 -14.09 25.05 -10.12
CA GLU A 74 -15.43 24.47 -10.22
C GLU A 74 -15.48 22.98 -9.84
N THR A 75 -14.33 22.29 -9.79
CA THR A 75 -14.24 20.86 -9.47
C THR A 75 -13.71 20.59 -8.06
N LEU A 76 -13.81 21.58 -7.17
CA LEU A 76 -13.37 21.45 -5.78
C LEU A 76 -14.20 20.42 -5.00
N GLU A 77 -13.51 19.65 -4.15
CA GLU A 77 -14.13 18.61 -3.34
C GLU A 77 -14.53 19.19 -1.98
N LEU A 78 -15.71 18.82 -1.48
CA LEU A 78 -16.14 19.23 -0.14
C LEU A 78 -15.22 18.58 0.90
N LYS A 79 -14.44 19.41 1.60
CA LYS A 79 -13.54 18.96 2.67
C LYS A 79 -14.28 18.84 4.00
N GLN A 80 -15.10 19.84 4.31
CA GLN A 80 -15.70 19.96 5.64
C GLN A 80 -17.00 20.78 5.57
N VAL A 81 -17.96 20.41 6.41
CA VAL A 81 -19.12 21.23 6.77
C VAL A 81 -18.99 21.57 8.24
N VAL A 82 -19.02 22.87 8.57
CA VAL A 82 -19.01 23.38 9.93
C VAL A 82 -20.36 24.03 10.19
N GLU A 83 -21.01 23.63 11.28
CA GLU A 83 -22.21 24.30 11.76
C GLU A 83 -21.79 25.29 12.85
N THR A 84 -22.11 26.56 12.65
CA THR A 84 -21.90 27.63 13.63
C THR A 84 -23.24 28.20 14.08
N PRO A 85 -23.38 28.63 15.34
CA PRO A 85 -24.61 29.26 15.80
C PRO A 85 -24.88 30.52 14.97
N ALA A 86 -26.15 30.81 14.71
CA ALA A 86 -26.53 32.00 13.96
C ALA A 86 -26.11 33.26 14.74
N VAL A 87 -25.46 34.20 14.06
CA VAL A 87 -24.98 35.45 14.67
C VAL A 87 -25.80 36.60 14.10
N ILE A 88 -26.50 37.34 14.96
CA ILE A 88 -27.22 38.58 14.59
C ILE A 88 -26.52 39.74 15.30
N GLY A 89 -25.98 40.69 14.53
CA GLY A 89 -25.32 41.88 15.10
C GLY A 89 -24.03 41.60 15.90
N GLY A 90 -23.38 40.45 15.69
CA GLY A 90 -22.16 40.06 16.40
C GLY A 90 -22.38 39.25 17.68
N VAL A 91 -23.64 38.96 18.05
CA VAL A 91 -23.99 38.14 19.22
C VAL A 91 -24.52 36.78 18.73
N PRO A 92 -24.03 35.65 19.27
CA PRO A 92 -24.58 34.33 18.97
C PRO A 92 -26.00 34.23 19.53
N VAL A 93 -26.92 33.78 18.68
CA VAL A 93 -28.31 33.55 19.06
C VAL A 93 -28.42 32.11 19.57
N GLU A 94 -28.77 31.95 20.84
CA GLU A 94 -29.00 30.65 21.49
C GLU A 94 -30.48 30.20 21.40
N ASP A 95 -31.24 30.78 20.49
CA ASP A 95 -32.66 30.49 20.30
C ASP A 95 -32.86 29.19 19.50
N ASP A 96 -33.57 28.22 20.08
CA ASP A 96 -33.84 26.91 19.49
C ASP A 96 -34.67 26.99 18.18
N GLU A 97 -35.33 28.13 17.92
CA GLU A 97 -36.07 28.39 16.67
C GLU A 97 -35.16 28.83 15.51
N VAL A 98 -33.90 29.21 15.78
CA VAL A 98 -32.97 29.71 14.75
C VAL A 98 -32.00 28.62 14.32
N SER A 99 -32.09 28.21 13.05
CA SER A 99 -31.21 27.18 12.50
C SER A 99 -29.74 27.65 12.44
N PRO A 100 -28.76 26.78 12.79
CA PRO A 100 -27.35 27.10 12.71
C PRO A 100 -26.90 27.35 11.26
N VAL A 101 -25.91 28.22 11.11
CA VAL A 101 -25.29 28.54 9.81
C VAL A 101 -24.36 27.41 9.41
N ARG A 102 -24.58 26.85 8.21
CA ARG A 102 -23.73 25.80 7.64
C ARG A 102 -22.66 26.43 6.73
N GLN A 103 -21.42 26.44 7.19
CA GLN A 103 -20.28 26.81 6.36
C GLN A 103 -19.70 25.57 5.68
N LYS A 104 -19.55 25.60 4.35
CA LYS A 104 -18.91 24.54 3.57
C LYS A 104 -17.51 24.99 3.14
N THR A 105 -16.51 24.15 3.39
CA THR A 105 -15.13 24.36 2.94
C THR A 105 -14.81 23.36 1.84
N TYR A 106 -14.33 23.87 0.70
CA TYR A 106 -13.94 23.05 -0.45
C TYR A 106 -12.42 23.10 -0.65
N VAL A 107 -11.83 21.99 -1.13
CA VAL A 107 -10.39 21.87 -1.36
C VAL A 107 -10.13 21.15 -2.68
N LYS A 108 -9.01 21.48 -3.32
CA LYS A 108 -8.53 20.74 -4.48
C LYS A 108 -8.19 19.30 -4.09
N ARG A 109 -8.69 18.34 -4.85
CA ARG A 109 -8.21 16.96 -4.81
C ARG A 109 -6.68 16.92 -4.90
N ASP A 110 -6.08 16.13 -4.03
CA ASP A 110 -4.64 15.91 -3.98
C ASP A 110 -4.22 14.83 -5.00
N TYR A 111 -4.10 15.24 -6.27
CA TYR A 111 -3.59 14.36 -7.33
C TYR A 111 -2.09 14.09 -7.21
N GLU A 112 -1.33 15.00 -6.61
CA GLU A 112 0.11 14.84 -6.41
C GLU A 112 0.42 13.57 -5.62
N THR A 113 -0.25 13.34 -4.48
CA THR A 113 0.01 12.12 -3.71
C THR A 113 -0.44 10.85 -4.43
N ILE A 114 -1.49 10.92 -5.25
CA ILE A 114 -1.95 9.79 -6.08
C ILE A 114 -0.89 9.47 -7.14
N ILE A 115 -0.37 10.48 -7.82
CA ILE A 115 0.66 10.36 -8.86
C ILE A 115 1.94 9.76 -8.27
N GLN A 116 2.42 10.28 -7.14
CA GLN A 116 3.64 9.77 -6.48
C GLN A 116 3.50 8.29 -6.08
N ARG A 117 2.34 7.89 -5.55
CA ARG A 117 2.08 6.48 -5.22
C ARG A 117 2.08 5.59 -6.47
N LEU A 118 1.50 6.06 -7.57
CA LEU A 118 1.46 5.32 -8.84
C LEU A 118 2.86 5.18 -9.45
N LEU A 119 3.68 6.24 -9.41
CA LEU A 119 5.07 6.20 -9.87
C LEU A 119 5.89 5.18 -9.07
N GLY A 120 5.81 5.22 -7.73
CA GLY A 120 6.50 4.23 -6.89
C GLY A 120 6.04 2.80 -7.14
N ARG A 121 4.75 2.58 -7.41
CA ARG A 121 4.24 1.24 -7.78
C ARG A 121 4.79 0.79 -9.14
N ILE A 122 4.83 1.67 -10.14
CA ILE A 122 5.40 1.37 -11.46
C ILE A 122 6.88 1.02 -11.34
N GLU A 123 7.65 1.77 -10.56
CA GLU A 123 9.07 1.49 -10.30
C GLU A 123 9.25 0.10 -9.68
N SER A 124 8.53 -0.19 -8.60
CA SER A 124 8.58 -1.48 -7.89
C SER A 124 8.23 -2.67 -8.80
N LEU A 125 7.16 -2.55 -9.59
CA LEU A 125 6.74 -3.58 -10.53
C LEU A 125 7.75 -3.75 -11.68
N THR A 126 8.33 -2.65 -12.18
CA THR A 126 9.34 -2.70 -13.24
C THR A 126 10.62 -3.38 -12.76
N ALA A 127 11.10 -3.05 -11.57
CA ALA A 127 12.26 -3.71 -10.96
C ALA A 127 12.00 -5.21 -10.73
N THR A 128 10.79 -5.56 -10.27
CA THR A 128 10.40 -6.97 -10.08
C THR A 128 10.33 -7.72 -11.40
N ARG A 129 9.78 -7.10 -12.45
CA ARG A 129 9.75 -7.66 -13.82
C ARG A 129 11.16 -7.94 -14.33
N GLN A 130 12.08 -6.98 -14.21
CA GLN A 130 13.47 -7.14 -14.65
C GLN A 130 14.17 -8.27 -13.92
N ARG A 131 13.97 -8.38 -12.60
CA ARG A 131 14.53 -9.46 -11.78
C ARG A 131 14.02 -10.84 -12.20
N LEU A 132 12.73 -10.97 -12.51
CA LEU A 132 12.17 -12.25 -12.97
C LEU A 132 12.68 -12.62 -14.37
N LEU A 133 12.76 -11.64 -15.27
CA LEU A 133 13.32 -11.85 -16.61
C LEU A 133 14.79 -12.26 -16.56
N SER A 134 15.60 -11.61 -15.73
CA SER A 134 17.01 -11.99 -15.57
C SER A 134 17.14 -13.40 -14.98
N ALA A 135 16.36 -13.73 -13.95
CA ALA A 135 16.36 -15.07 -13.36
C ALA A 135 15.92 -16.15 -14.35
N GLN A 136 14.96 -15.85 -15.23
CA GLN A 136 14.52 -16.76 -16.27
C GLN A 136 15.62 -16.97 -17.32
N LEU A 137 16.26 -15.90 -17.80
CA LEU A 137 17.38 -15.99 -18.73
C LEU A 137 18.56 -16.78 -18.15
N ASP A 138 18.89 -16.55 -16.87
CA ASP A 138 19.94 -17.30 -16.17
C ASP A 138 19.63 -18.80 -16.11
N TYR A 139 18.35 -19.16 -15.92
CA TYR A 139 17.92 -20.55 -15.92
C TYR A 139 18.04 -21.19 -17.31
N GLU A 140 17.57 -20.49 -18.35
CA GLU A 140 17.66 -20.94 -19.73
C GLU A 140 19.12 -21.13 -20.18
N LEU A 141 20.01 -20.20 -19.81
CA LEU A 141 21.45 -20.30 -20.09
C LEU A 141 22.10 -21.49 -19.37
N LYS A 142 21.74 -21.76 -18.12
CA LYS A 142 22.24 -22.93 -17.38
C LYS A 142 21.76 -24.24 -17.99
N LEU A 143 20.52 -24.29 -18.47
CA LEU A 143 19.97 -25.45 -19.16
C LEU A 143 20.74 -25.70 -20.47
N ALA A 144 20.93 -24.67 -21.30
CA ALA A 144 21.67 -24.75 -22.54
C ALA A 144 23.16 -25.12 -22.33
N ALA A 145 23.79 -24.61 -21.27
CA ALA A 145 25.16 -24.98 -20.91
C ALA A 145 25.26 -26.47 -20.51
N LYS A 146 24.26 -26.97 -19.78
CA LYS A 146 24.18 -28.40 -19.41
C LYS A 146 23.97 -29.30 -20.63
N GLU A 147 23.17 -28.86 -21.60
CA GLU A 147 22.92 -29.60 -22.84
C GLU A 147 24.12 -29.58 -23.81
N SER A 148 24.87 -28.47 -23.85
CA SER A 148 26.07 -28.31 -24.70
C SER A 148 27.38 -28.81 -24.07
N GLY A 149 27.37 -29.16 -22.78
CA GLY A 149 28.58 -29.56 -22.05
C GLY A 149 29.56 -28.42 -21.76
N ALA A 150 29.14 -27.16 -21.98
CA ALA A 150 29.95 -25.97 -21.72
C ALA A 150 29.92 -25.60 -20.22
N VAL A 151 31.06 -25.19 -19.67
CA VAL A 151 31.15 -24.71 -18.28
C VAL A 151 30.54 -23.31 -18.20
N PHE A 152 29.45 -23.17 -17.44
CA PHE A 152 28.80 -21.88 -17.19
C PHE A 152 29.68 -21.00 -16.30
N MET A 153 30.10 -19.83 -16.81
CA MET A 153 30.75 -18.76 -16.06
C MET A 153 29.70 -17.67 -15.76
N PRO A 154 29.32 -17.42 -14.50
CA PRO A 154 28.36 -16.37 -14.20
C PRO A 154 28.95 -15.00 -14.56
N HIS A 155 28.27 -14.22 -15.40
CA HIS A 155 28.59 -12.82 -15.60
C HIS A 155 28.04 -11.99 -14.44
N VAL A 156 28.92 -11.64 -13.51
CA VAL A 156 28.65 -10.58 -12.53
C VAL A 156 28.76 -9.26 -13.29
N ILE A 157 27.62 -8.63 -13.58
CA ILE A 157 27.60 -7.27 -14.10
C ILE A 157 27.82 -6.35 -12.90
N GLU A 158 29.06 -5.97 -12.64
CA GLU A 158 29.36 -4.87 -11.74
C GLU A 158 28.89 -3.56 -12.38
N LEU A 159 27.88 -2.92 -11.79
CA LEU A 159 27.46 -1.58 -12.15
C LEU A 159 28.56 -0.60 -11.69
N VAL A 160 29.60 -0.43 -12.51
CA VAL A 160 30.62 0.59 -12.29
C VAL A 160 30.01 1.94 -12.65
N ALA A 161 29.78 2.78 -11.64
CA ALA A 161 29.35 4.16 -11.86
C ALA A 161 30.42 4.91 -12.67
N PRO A 162 30.05 5.67 -13.71
CA PRO A 162 31.03 6.43 -14.47
C PRO A 162 31.63 7.52 -13.58
N VAL A 163 32.95 7.46 -13.38
CA VAL A 163 33.71 8.54 -12.72
C VAL A 163 33.68 9.75 -13.66
N VAL A 164 32.84 10.73 -13.32
CA VAL A 164 32.87 12.04 -13.97
C VAL A 164 34.17 12.72 -13.54
N LYS A 165 35.16 12.77 -14.44
CA LYS A 165 36.33 13.63 -14.24
C LYS A 165 35.86 15.08 -14.26
N GLN A 166 35.95 15.75 -13.13
CA GLN A 166 35.91 17.21 -13.10
C GLN A 166 37.26 17.70 -13.63
N ASP A 167 37.24 18.26 -14.84
CA ASP A 167 38.39 18.99 -15.37
C ASP A 167 38.46 20.34 -14.62
N ASP A 168 39.29 20.40 -13.58
CA ASP A 168 39.70 21.65 -12.95
C ASP A 168 40.52 22.46 -13.97
N LYS A 169 39.86 23.36 -14.69
CA LYS A 169 40.52 24.46 -15.38
C LYS A 169 40.93 25.49 -14.33
N SER A 170 42.15 25.35 -13.82
CA SER A 170 42.90 26.47 -13.26
C SER A 170 43.13 27.50 -14.37
N ALA A 171 42.51 28.67 -14.24
CA ALA A 171 42.85 29.86 -15.02
C ALA A 171 43.92 30.65 -14.27
N ASP A 172 45.01 30.95 -14.98
CA ASP A 172 46.02 31.96 -14.64
C ASP A 172 45.41 33.37 -14.50
#